data_AF-A0AB38SG19-F1
#
_entry.id   AF-A0AB38SG19-F1
#
_cell.length_a   1.000
_cell.length_b   1.000
_cell.length_c   1.000
_cell.angle_alpha   90.00
_cell.angle_beta   90.00
_cell.angle_gamma   90.00
#
_symmetry.space_group_name_H-M   'P 1'
#
loop_
_entity.id
_entity.type
_entity.pdbx_description
1 polymer ?
#
loop_
_entity_poly.entity_id
_entity_poly.type
_entity_poly.pdbx_seq_one_letter_code
_entity_poly.pdbx_strand_id
1 'polypeptide(L)'
;MSTKSSSKLQSAISVENVGPTTPLRLQVAARLAFPDGSLGVPGLRNEIAKGRLRCEKIANKLYTTLEAIEEMRSLCRVKSPPETWRQERSLATEQQLQAAQDSLQRLVQMKLDSLRAKKKQPLAKRKNVERG
;
A
#
# COMPACT_ATOMS: atom_id res chain seq x y z
N MET A 1 13.08 52.64 -10.76
CA MET A 1 14.06 51.52 -10.77
C MET A 1 13.49 50.41 -11.64
N SER A 2 14.09 50.21 -12.80
CA SER A 2 13.69 49.22 -13.80
C SER A 2 14.18 47.83 -13.44
N THR A 3 13.28 46.84 -13.38
CA THR A 3 13.63 45.45 -13.73
C THR A 3 12.48 44.81 -14.50
N LYS A 4 12.77 44.61 -15.79
CA LYS A 4 12.00 43.95 -16.86
C LYS A 4 11.12 42.79 -16.36
N SER A 5 9.80 42.96 -16.46
CA SER A 5 8.84 41.86 -16.45
C SER A 5 9.05 41.05 -17.73
N SER A 6 9.78 39.94 -17.61
CA SER A 6 10.12 39.08 -18.73
C SER A 6 8.86 38.44 -19.29
N SER A 7 8.45 38.94 -20.44
CA SER A 7 7.42 38.43 -21.33
C SER A 7 7.59 36.92 -21.53
N LYS A 8 6.81 36.13 -20.78
CA LYS A 8 6.76 34.68 -20.93
C LYS A 8 5.94 34.37 -22.18
N LEU A 9 6.63 34.28 -23.31
CA LEU A 9 6.13 33.73 -24.57
C LEU A 9 5.60 32.31 -24.31
N GLN A 10 4.33 32.22 -23.93
CA GLN A 10 3.57 30.99 -23.96
C GLN A 10 3.07 30.87 -25.40
N SER A 11 3.91 30.31 -26.27
CA SER A 11 3.48 29.91 -27.60
C SER A 11 2.40 28.85 -27.43
N ALA A 12 1.19 29.18 -27.88
CA ALA A 12 0.05 28.30 -27.98
C ALA A 12 0.42 27.11 -28.88
N ILE A 13 0.86 26.02 -28.27
CA ILE A 13 0.88 24.72 -28.94
C ILE A 13 -0.57 24.27 -28.92
N SER A 14 -1.24 24.42 -30.06
CA SER A 14 -2.52 23.79 -30.34
C SER A 14 -2.37 22.28 -30.17
N VAL A 15 -3.15 21.71 -29.25
CA VAL A 15 -3.10 20.28 -28.88
C VAL A 15 -3.40 19.40 -30.09
N GLU A 16 -4.20 19.90 -31.03
CA GLU A 16 -4.62 19.25 -32.26
C GLU A 16 -3.49 18.85 -33.24
N ASN A 17 -2.27 19.41 -33.12
CA ASN A 17 -1.14 19.10 -34.03
C ASN A 17 0.00 18.29 -33.40
N VAL A 18 -0.19 17.76 -32.18
CA VAL A 18 0.84 16.99 -31.48
C VAL A 18 0.58 15.50 -31.67
N GLY A 19 1.42 14.85 -32.47
CA GLY A 19 1.39 13.41 -32.65
C GLY A 19 1.99 12.65 -31.45
N PRO A 20 1.71 11.33 -31.31
CA PRO A 20 2.19 10.52 -30.18
C PRO A 20 3.72 10.45 -30.11
N THR A 21 4.38 10.47 -31.27
CA THR A 21 5.83 10.40 -31.44
C THR A 21 6.50 11.77 -31.59
N THR A 22 5.73 12.87 -31.54
CA THR A 22 6.28 14.21 -31.67
C THR A 22 7.21 14.50 -30.47
N PRO A 23 8.47 14.91 -30.69
CA PRO A 23 9.38 15.22 -29.60
C PRO A 23 8.99 16.54 -28.93
N LEU A 24 8.63 16.47 -27.66
CA LEU A 24 8.16 17.59 -26.85
C LEU A 24 9.14 17.89 -25.72
N ARG A 25 9.32 19.19 -25.42
CA ARG A 25 10.01 19.61 -24.20
C ARG A 25 9.29 19.04 -22.98
N LEU A 26 10.04 18.64 -21.96
CA LEU A 26 9.47 18.10 -20.70
C LEU A 26 8.36 18.97 -20.10
N GLN A 27 8.47 20.29 -20.19
CA GLN A 27 7.46 21.21 -19.66
C GLN A 27 6.13 21.12 -20.42
N VAL A 28 6.19 20.96 -21.75
CA VAL A 28 4.99 20.83 -22.60
C VAL A 28 4.42 19.43 -22.46
N ALA A 29 5.27 18.41 -22.52
CA ALA A 29 4.87 17.01 -22.37
C ALA A 29 4.16 16.75 -21.04
N ALA A 30 4.66 17.31 -19.93
CA ALA A 30 4.01 17.22 -18.63
C ALA A 30 2.59 17.81 -18.62
N ARG A 31 2.41 19.00 -19.22
CA ARG A 31 1.10 19.68 -19.27
C ARG A 31 0.08 18.93 -20.13
N LEU A 32 0.54 18.29 -21.20
CA LEU A 32 -0.32 17.54 -22.10
C LEU A 32 -0.69 16.17 -21.51
N ALA A 33 0.28 15.47 -20.91
CA ALA A 33 0.05 14.13 -20.34
C ALA A 33 -0.65 14.16 -18.97
N PHE A 34 -0.44 15.23 -18.19
CA PHE A 34 -0.98 15.41 -16.84
C PHE A 34 -1.64 16.80 -16.73
N PRO A 35 -2.86 16.96 -17.28
CA PRO A 35 -3.56 18.25 -17.31
C PRO A 35 -3.97 18.74 -15.90
N ASP A 36 -4.01 17.84 -14.93
CA ASP A 36 -4.23 18.12 -13.50
C ASP A 36 -3.02 18.80 -12.83
N GLY A 37 -1.84 18.73 -13.46
CA GLY A 37 -0.61 19.35 -12.95
C GLY A 37 0.05 18.60 -11.80
N SER A 38 -0.47 17.43 -11.41
CA SER A 38 0.11 16.61 -10.33
C SER A 38 1.52 16.10 -10.66
N LEU A 39 1.84 15.94 -11.94
CA LEU A 39 3.17 15.54 -12.40
C LEU A 39 3.80 16.60 -13.30
N GLY A 40 4.79 17.32 -12.76
CA GLY A 40 5.55 18.35 -13.48
C GLY A 40 6.93 17.90 -13.97
N VAL A 41 7.71 18.86 -14.46
CA VAL A 41 9.10 18.65 -14.94
C VAL A 41 10.00 17.94 -13.91
N PRO A 42 9.98 18.28 -12.60
CA PRO A 42 10.80 17.58 -11.62
C PRO A 42 10.45 16.09 -11.51
N GLY A 43 9.16 15.75 -11.59
CA GLY A 43 8.69 14.36 -11.60
C GLY A 43 9.21 13.59 -12.80
N LEU A 44 9.08 14.16 -14.01
CA LEU A 44 9.61 13.53 -15.23
C LEU A 44 11.13 13.39 -15.19
N ARG A 45 11.87 14.37 -14.64
CA ARG A 45 13.33 14.25 -14.45
C ARG A 45 13.70 13.10 -13.52
N ASN A 46 12.93 12.88 -12.45
CA ASN A 46 13.14 11.75 -11.56
C ASN A 46 12.88 10.41 -12.26
N GLU A 47 11.84 10.31 -13.10
CA GLU A 47 11.58 9.07 -13.84
C GLU A 47 12.63 8.81 -14.94
N ILE A 48 13.23 9.86 -15.52
CA ILE A 48 14.41 9.73 -16.40
C ILE A 48 15.61 9.23 -15.60
N ALA A 49 15.88 9.79 -14.42
CA ALA A 49 16.98 9.37 -13.57
C ALA A 49 16.83 7.90 -13.11
N LYS A 50 15.60 7.42 -12.94
CA LYS A 50 15.27 6.01 -12.66
C LYS A 50 15.33 5.10 -13.90
N GLY A 51 15.57 5.65 -15.08
CA GLY A 51 15.60 4.89 -16.34
C GLY A 51 14.23 4.39 -16.81
N ARG A 52 13.12 4.94 -16.30
CA ARG A 52 11.75 4.51 -16.63
C ARG A 52 11.13 5.31 -17.76
N LEU A 53 11.57 6.55 -17.96
CA LEU A 53 11.10 7.42 -19.03
C LEU A 53 12.16 7.55 -20.11
N ARG A 54 11.80 7.22 -21.36
CA ARG A 54 12.65 7.44 -22.52
C ARG A 54 12.69 8.94 -22.87
N CYS A 55 13.90 9.45 -23.08
CA CYS A 55 14.11 10.84 -23.44
C CYS A 55 15.27 11.02 -24.41
N GLU A 56 15.16 12.05 -25.25
CA GLU A 56 16.20 12.48 -26.16
C GLU A 56 16.86 13.75 -25.62
N LYS A 57 18.19 13.81 -25.69
CA LYS A 57 18.96 14.98 -25.29
C LYS A 57 19.48 15.70 -26.54
N ILE A 58 18.85 16.81 -26.90
CA ILE A 58 19.21 17.62 -28.08
C ILE A 58 19.67 18.99 -27.59
N ALA A 59 20.90 19.39 -27.90
CA ALA A 59 21.49 20.67 -27.47
C ALA A 59 21.33 20.93 -25.95
N ASN A 60 21.62 19.91 -25.14
CA ASN A 60 21.49 19.91 -23.67
C ASN A 60 20.05 20.13 -23.14
N LYS A 61 19.05 20.04 -24.02
CA LYS A 61 17.63 20.08 -23.67
C LYS A 61 17.05 18.68 -23.74
N LEU A 62 16.16 18.37 -22.82
CA LEU A 62 15.48 17.08 -22.76
C LEU A 62 14.13 17.17 -23.48
N TYR A 63 13.94 16.22 -24.37
CA TYR A 63 12.72 15.98 -25.12
C TYR A 63 12.19 14.59 -24.80
N THR A 64 10.88 14.43 -24.87
CA THR A 64 10.19 13.15 -24.70
C THR A 64 8.95 13.14 -25.58
N THR A 65 8.40 11.96 -25.83
CA THR A 65 7.19 11.78 -26.63
C THR A 65 6.02 11.42 -25.72
N LEU A 66 4.79 11.59 -26.20
CA LEU A 66 3.60 11.19 -25.42
C LEU A 66 3.55 9.67 -25.26
N GLU A 67 3.94 8.94 -26.31
CA GLU A 67 4.09 7.48 -26.28
C GLU A 67 5.06 7.02 -25.18
N ALA A 68 6.23 7.66 -25.05
CA ALA A 68 7.19 7.31 -23.99
C ALA A 68 6.62 7.54 -22.57
N ILE A 69 5.74 8.52 -22.41
CA ILE A 69 5.05 8.76 -21.13
C ILE A 69 4.01 7.66 -20.87
N GLU A 70 3.31 7.18 -21.88
CA GLU A 70 2.37 6.06 -21.75
C GLU A 70 3.08 4.74 -21.39
N GLU A 71 4.23 4.47 -22.00
CA GLU A 71 5.11 3.36 -21.63
C GLU A 71 5.55 3.48 -20.16
N MET A 72 6.05 4.66 -19.77
CA MET A 72 6.43 4.95 -18.38
C MET A 72 5.27 4.75 -17.41
N ARG A 73 4.05 5.20 -17.76
CA ARG A 73 2.85 4.99 -16.93
C ARG A 73 2.54 3.52 -16.75
N SER A 74 2.73 2.71 -17.79
CA SER A 74 2.55 1.26 -17.72
C SER A 74 3.53 0.60 -16.75
N LEU A 75 4.79 1.04 -16.73
CA LEU A 75 5.80 0.59 -15.77
C LEU A 75 5.51 1.04 -14.34
N CYS A 76 4.94 2.22 -14.17
CA CYS A 76 4.59 2.79 -12.86
C CYS A 76 3.27 2.27 -12.28
N ARG A 77 2.54 1.38 -12.97
CA ARG A 77 1.30 0.79 -12.44
C ARG A 77 1.61 0.01 -11.17
N VAL A 78 1.00 0.43 -10.07
CA VAL A 78 1.03 -0.32 -8.81
C VAL A 78 0.27 -1.62 -9.06
N LYS A 79 1.00 -2.74 -9.11
CA LYS A 79 0.38 -4.07 -8.99
C LYS A 79 -0.27 -4.10 -7.60
N SER A 80 -1.51 -4.59 -7.52
CA SER A 80 -2.19 -4.79 -6.24
C SER A 80 -1.19 -5.39 -5.25
N PRO A 81 -1.14 -4.90 -4.01
CA PRO A 81 -0.29 -5.49 -2.99
C PRO A 81 -0.37 -7.02 -3.04
N PRO A 82 0.75 -7.74 -2.94
CA PRO A 82 0.65 -9.18 -2.76
C PRO A 82 -0.28 -9.46 -1.58
N GLU A 83 -1.17 -10.42 -1.74
CA GLU A 83 -2.20 -10.81 -0.76
C GLU A 83 -1.61 -11.05 0.65
N THR A 84 -0.30 -11.25 0.74
CA THR A 84 0.49 -11.43 1.94
C THR A 84 0.33 -10.28 2.96
N TRP A 85 0.20 -9.03 2.53
CA TRP A 85 -0.02 -7.92 3.48
C TRP A 85 -1.37 -8.01 4.21
N ARG A 86 -2.39 -8.58 3.54
CA ARG A 86 -3.71 -8.80 4.15
C ARG A 86 -3.73 -10.09 4.98
N GLN A 87 -3.06 -11.14 4.53
CA GLN A 87 -3.04 -12.47 5.15
C GLN A 87 -2.25 -12.54 6.45
N GLU A 88 -1.12 -11.84 6.55
CA GLU A 88 -0.29 -11.88 7.75
C GLU A 88 -1.03 -11.29 8.96
N ARG A 89 -1.88 -10.29 8.73
CA ARG A 89 -2.75 -9.70 9.75
C ARG A 89 -3.90 -10.63 10.16
N SER A 90 -4.47 -11.41 9.23
CA SER A 90 -5.55 -12.35 9.54
C SER A 90 -5.06 -13.58 10.31
N LEU A 91 -3.91 -14.14 9.92
CA LEU A 91 -3.29 -15.29 10.59
C LEU A 91 -2.94 -14.98 12.05
N ALA A 92 -2.44 -13.77 12.33
CA ALA A 92 -2.14 -13.33 13.69
C ALA A 92 -3.41 -13.29 14.57
N THR A 93 -4.54 -12.81 14.05
CA THR A 93 -5.83 -12.83 14.77
C THR A 93 -6.37 -14.25 14.97
N GLU A 94 -6.22 -15.15 13.99
CA GLU A 94 -6.68 -16.54 14.10
C GLU A 94 -5.89 -17.32 15.16
N GLN A 95 -4.57 -17.16 15.20
CA GLN A 95 -3.72 -17.80 16.23
C GLN A 95 -4.06 -17.33 17.65
N GLN A 96 -4.34 -16.03 17.82
CA GLN A 96 -4.77 -15.47 19.10
C GLN A 96 -6.15 -16.02 19.53
N LEU A 97 -7.08 -16.13 18.58
CA LEU A 97 -8.40 -16.69 18.85
C LEU A 97 -8.32 -18.17 19.22
N GLN A 98 -7.49 -18.95 18.52
CA GLN A 98 -7.27 -20.37 18.82
C GLN A 98 -6.65 -20.55 20.21
N ALA A 99 -5.63 -19.77 20.55
CA ALA A 99 -5.00 -19.82 21.87
C ALA A 99 -6.00 -19.48 22.99
N ALA A 100 -6.91 -18.53 22.76
CA ALA A 100 -7.98 -18.20 23.70
C ALA A 100 -8.99 -19.36 23.86
N GLN A 101 -9.38 -20.01 22.76
CA GLN A 101 -10.27 -21.17 22.78
C GLN A 101 -9.66 -22.36 23.53
N ASP A 102 -8.40 -22.69 23.25
CA ASP A 102 -7.69 -23.79 23.91
C ASP A 102 -7.58 -23.56 25.43
N SER A 103 -7.36 -22.30 25.83
CA SER A 103 -7.30 -21.91 27.23
C SER A 103 -8.64 -22.15 27.94
N LEU A 104 -9.75 -21.79 27.30
CA LEU A 104 -11.09 -22.05 27.84
C LEU A 104 -11.39 -23.55 27.93
N GLN A 105 -11.02 -24.33 26.90
CA GLN A 105 -11.22 -25.77 26.91
C GLN A 105 -10.47 -26.45 28.07
N ARG A 106 -9.24 -26.03 28.37
CA ARG A 106 -8.50 -26.54 29.53
C ARG A 106 -9.21 -26.26 30.84
N LEU A 107 -9.77 -25.06 31.01
CA LEU A 107 -10.55 -24.72 32.22
C LEU A 107 -11.80 -25.59 32.36
N VAL A 108 -12.51 -25.84 31.25
CA VAL A 108 -13.67 -26.75 31.23
C VAL A 108 -13.24 -28.16 31.61
N GLN A 109 -12.14 -28.66 31.06
CA GLN A 109 -11.62 -29.99 31.35
C GLN A 109 -11.23 -30.14 32.83
N MET A 110 -10.49 -29.18 33.38
CA MET A 110 -10.14 -29.14 34.80
C MET A 110 -11.39 -29.14 35.69
N LYS A 111 -12.43 -28.39 35.30
CA LYS A 111 -13.70 -28.37 36.03
C LYS A 111 -14.36 -29.75 36.00
N LEU A 112 -14.46 -30.38 34.85
CA LEU A 112 -15.03 -31.72 34.70
C LEU A 112 -14.26 -32.76 35.53
N ASP A 113 -12.93 -32.72 35.51
CA ASP A 113 -12.09 -33.64 36.28
C ASP A 113 -12.26 -33.42 37.79
N SER A 114 -12.38 -32.16 38.24
CA SER A 114 -12.67 -31.84 39.65
C SER A 114 -14.04 -32.37 40.10
N LEU A 115 -15.05 -32.32 39.22
CA LEU A 115 -16.40 -32.84 39.51
C LEU A 115 -16.40 -34.36 39.55
N ARG A 116 -15.68 -35.02 38.63
CA ARG A 116 -15.48 -36.47 38.61
C ARG A 116 -14.74 -36.95 39.86
N ALA A 117 -13.71 -36.24 40.30
CA ALA A 117 -12.96 -36.53 41.53
C ALA A 117 -13.83 -36.37 42.79
N LYS A 118 -14.64 -35.31 42.87
CA LYS A 118 -15.61 -35.11 43.97
C LYS A 118 -16.67 -36.22 44.03
N LYS A 119 -17.12 -36.73 42.88
CA LYS A 119 -18.08 -37.85 42.81
C LYS A 119 -17.47 -39.18 43.27
N LYS A 120 -16.15 -39.35 43.17
CA LYS A 120 -15.42 -40.57 43.59
C LYS A 120 -14.98 -40.56 45.06
N GLN A 121 -15.12 -39.45 45.78
CA GLN A 121 -14.83 -39.45 47.23
C GLN A 121 -16.02 -40.07 48.00
N PRO A 122 -15.82 -41.15 48.78
CA PRO A 122 -16.85 -41.67 49.67
C PRO A 122 -17.09 -40.68 50.83
N LEU A 123 -18.34 -40.54 51.24
CA LEU A 123 -18.85 -39.67 52.30
C LEU A 123 -18.34 -40.12 53.70
N ALA A 124 -17.02 -40.08 53.93
CA ALA A 124 -16.43 -40.40 55.22
C ALA A 124 -16.20 -39.12 56.02
N LYS A 125 -17.15 -38.81 56.92
CA LYS A 125 -17.06 -38.08 58.20
C LYS A 125 -18.25 -37.13 58.41
N ARG A 126 -19.25 -37.61 59.15
CA ARG A 126 -19.86 -36.81 60.23
C ARG A 126 -19.67 -37.61 61.52
N LYS A 127 -18.73 -37.15 62.34
CA LYS A 127 -18.42 -37.72 63.65
C LYS A 127 -19.63 -37.58 64.58
N ASN A 128 -19.95 -38.68 65.26
CA ASN A 128 -20.25 -38.83 66.69
C ASN A 128 -20.72 -37.58 67.44
N VAL A 129 -21.91 -37.62 68.06
CA VAL A 129 -22.26 -36.95 69.32
C VAL A 129 -23.67 -37.40 69.77
N GLU A 130 -23.76 -37.77 71.06
CA GLU A 130 -24.93 -38.00 71.94
C GLU A 130 -25.42 -39.46 72.15
N ARG A 131 -25.10 -40.04 73.32
CA ARG A 131 -25.88 -40.09 74.60
C ARG A 131 -26.80 -41.33 74.58
N GLY A 132 -26.88 -42.19 75.59
CA GLY A 132 -26.34 -42.28 76.94
C GLY A 132 -26.94 -43.55 77.57
#